data_AF-A0A1Z9SP59-F1
#
_entry.id   AF-A0A1Z9SP59-F1
#
_cell.length_a   1.000
_cell.length_b   1.000
_cell.length_c   1.000
_cell.angle_alpha   90.00
_cell.angle_beta   90.00
_cell.angle_gamma   90.00
#
_symmetry.space_group_name_H-M   'P 1'
#
loop_
_entity.id
_entity.type
_entity.pdbx_description
1 polymer ?
#
loop_
_entity_poly.entity_id
_entity_poly.type
_entity_poly.pdbx_seq_one_letter_code
_entity_poly.pdbx_strand_id
1 'polypeptide(L)'
;MKQTLKRIIGTVKSVKGNSLAEFATTTALMATLAATAAPKLSEMSEGAKAEKSRNELDKMVKQAGQFYQDTADIEGRGRFPGQDKYNLPVPAANTQSSAAHETAILADLIGNGSTAATYTSFTVGDGADWVSVFGKANADFPKPAGTTLAADDAAGTCGDCPGIGNYPSLHGVDASGTGIVKSGHDEWKQLFGGEVVGSQYQDGHFVYQVVKGGGTGSSVYPPTLYVADIENATHFNNVLMP
;
A
#
# COMPACT_ATOMS: atom_id res chain seq x y z
N MET A 1 -33.06 42.77 58.41
CA MET A 1 -33.31 42.33 57.01
C MET A 1 -32.05 41.88 56.25
N LYS A 2 -30.88 42.51 56.40
CA LYS A 2 -29.63 42.09 55.70
C LYS A 2 -29.12 40.69 56.08
N GLN A 3 -29.32 40.25 57.33
CA GLN A 3 -28.93 38.90 57.77
C GLN A 3 -29.84 37.79 57.22
N THR A 4 -31.13 38.07 57.07
CA THR A 4 -32.11 37.14 56.49
C THR A 4 -31.82 36.90 55.01
N LEU A 5 -31.45 37.95 54.26
CA LEU A 5 -31.08 37.86 52.85
C LEU A 5 -29.76 37.07 52.62
N LYS A 6 -28.74 37.27 53.46
CA LYS A 6 -27.47 36.50 53.41
C LYS A 6 -27.67 35.01 53.66
N ARG A 7 -28.58 34.64 54.57
CA ARG A 7 -28.91 33.23 54.85
C ARG A 7 -29.58 32.58 53.65
N ILE A 8 -30.54 33.26 53.02
CA ILE A 8 -31.23 32.77 51.83
C ILE A 8 -30.26 32.61 50.65
N ILE A 9 -29.35 33.57 50.44
CA ILE A 9 -28.32 33.48 49.39
C ILE A 9 -27.37 32.31 49.64
N GLY A 10 -26.98 32.02 50.89
CA GLY A 10 -26.14 30.86 51.22
C GLY A 10 -26.82 29.51 50.97
N THR A 11 -28.13 29.42 51.16
CA THR A 11 -28.91 28.21 50.86
C THR A 11 -29.11 28.01 49.35
N VAL A 12 -29.26 29.09 48.59
CA VAL A 12 -29.40 29.06 47.12
C VAL A 12 -28.04 28.84 46.42
N LYS A 13 -26.91 29.23 47.04
CA LYS A 13 -25.54 28.98 46.56
C LYS A 13 -24.85 27.78 47.23
N SER A 14 -25.60 26.88 47.87
CA SER A 14 -25.07 25.65 48.43
C SER A 14 -24.77 24.64 47.32
N VAL A 15 -23.66 24.84 46.61
CA VAL A 15 -23.03 23.78 45.80
C VAL A 15 -22.26 22.88 46.78
N LYS A 16 -22.98 21.95 47.43
CA LYS A 16 -22.31 20.79 48.03
C LYS A 16 -21.82 19.96 46.84
N GLY A 17 -20.59 20.19 46.40
CA GLY A 17 -19.95 19.35 45.38
C GLY A 17 -19.98 17.89 45.83
N ASN A 18 -20.02 16.96 44.87
CA ASN A 18 -19.95 15.52 45.14
C ASN A 18 -18.81 15.21 46.11
N SER A 19 -19.06 14.28 47.02
CA SER A 19 -18.08 13.81 47.98
C SER A 19 -16.81 13.32 47.27
N LEU A 20 -15.63 13.49 47.88
CA LEU A 20 -14.37 12.90 47.39
C LEU A 20 -14.52 11.39 47.14
N ALA A 21 -15.35 10.71 47.94
CA ALA A 21 -15.65 9.31 47.76
C ALA A 21 -16.50 9.03 46.51
N GLU A 22 -17.43 9.92 46.14
CA GLU A 22 -18.23 9.79 44.91
C GLU A 22 -17.39 10.07 43.65
N PHE A 23 -16.43 10.99 43.74
CA PHE A 23 -15.46 11.20 42.67
C PHE A 23 -14.51 9.99 42.53
N ALA A 24 -14.04 9.42 43.65
CA ALA A 24 -13.19 8.24 43.65
C ALA A 24 -13.91 7.00 43.10
N THR A 25 -15.18 6.78 43.45
CA THR A 25 -15.94 5.62 42.98
C THR A 25 -16.29 5.73 41.50
N THR A 26 -16.69 6.91 41.03
CA THR A 26 -16.94 7.16 39.60
C THR A 26 -15.65 7.02 38.78
N THR A 27 -14.53 7.55 39.27
CA THR A 27 -13.22 7.40 38.63
C THR A 27 -12.78 5.93 38.61
N ALA A 28 -12.94 5.19 39.71
CA ALA A 28 -12.60 3.77 39.78
C ALA A 28 -13.46 2.91 38.86
N LEU A 29 -14.76 3.20 38.75
CA LEU A 29 -15.67 2.54 37.82
C LEU A 29 -15.28 2.83 36.36
N MET A 30 -15.03 4.08 36.01
CA MET A 30 -14.61 4.46 34.66
C MET A 30 -13.24 3.86 34.31
N ALA A 31 -12.30 3.82 35.26
CA ALA A 31 -11.00 3.18 35.08
C ALA A 31 -11.14 1.67 34.85
N THR A 32 -12.02 1.00 35.59
CA THR A 32 -12.26 -0.45 35.41
C THR A 32 -12.92 -0.73 34.06
N LEU A 33 -13.95 0.04 33.69
CA LEU A 33 -14.61 -0.09 32.39
C LEU A 33 -13.63 0.18 31.24
N ALA A 34 -12.84 1.25 31.33
CA ALA A 34 -11.81 1.58 30.34
C ALA A 34 -10.76 0.47 30.23
N ALA A 35 -10.28 -0.07 31.36
CA ALA A 35 -9.30 -1.16 31.38
C ALA A 35 -9.85 -2.43 30.73
N THR A 36 -11.12 -2.77 30.95
CA THR A 36 -11.75 -3.96 30.33
C THR A 36 -12.16 -3.76 28.88
N ALA A 37 -12.48 -2.52 28.47
CA ALA A 37 -12.86 -2.20 27.09
C ALA A 37 -11.64 -1.95 26.18
N ALA A 38 -10.51 -1.51 26.74
CA ALA A 38 -9.31 -1.15 25.98
C ALA A 38 -8.80 -2.27 25.05
N PRO A 39 -8.69 -3.55 25.47
CA PRO A 39 -8.23 -4.61 24.57
C PRO A 39 -9.16 -4.81 23.37
N LYS A 40 -10.48 -4.78 23.60
CA LYS A 40 -11.47 -4.98 22.53
C LYS A 40 -11.56 -3.79 21.59
N LEU A 41 -11.44 -2.56 22.11
CA LEU A 41 -11.36 -1.36 21.28
C LEU A 41 -10.06 -1.32 20.46
N SER A 42 -8.95 -1.80 21.02
CA SER A 42 -7.69 -1.95 20.29
C SER A 42 -7.83 -2.94 19.13
N GLU A 43 -8.41 -4.12 19.38
CA GLU A 43 -8.67 -5.13 18.35
C GLU A 43 -9.62 -4.60 17.27
N MET A 44 -10.70 -3.91 17.66
CA MET A 44 -11.63 -3.29 16.72
C MET A 44 -10.96 -2.19 15.88
N SER A 45 -10.09 -1.39 16.50
CA SER A 45 -9.35 -0.35 15.79
C SER A 45 -8.33 -0.95 14.82
N GLU A 46 -7.69 -2.05 15.17
CA GLU A 46 -6.73 -2.75 14.31
C GLU A 46 -7.43 -3.43 13.13
N GLY A 47 -8.58 -4.07 13.36
CA GLY A 47 -9.43 -4.60 12.29
C GLY A 47 -9.87 -3.53 11.29
N ALA A 48 -10.28 -2.35 11.77
CA ALA A 48 -10.65 -1.24 10.90
C ALA A 48 -9.47 -0.70 10.08
N LYS A 49 -8.26 -0.69 10.63
CA LYS A 49 -7.03 -0.31 9.92
C LYS A 49 -6.65 -1.34 8.85
N ALA A 50 -6.79 -2.63 9.17
CA ALA A 50 -6.61 -3.72 8.23
C ALA A 50 -7.59 -3.60 7.05
N GLU A 51 -8.88 -3.39 7.30
CA GLU A 51 -9.89 -3.21 6.25
C GLU A 51 -9.61 -2.00 5.36
N LYS A 52 -9.18 -0.86 5.93
CA LYS A 52 -8.77 0.30 5.12
C LYS A 52 -7.60 -0.04 4.21
N SER A 53 -6.59 -0.72 4.71
CA SER A 53 -5.41 -1.09 3.92
C SER A 53 -5.77 -2.06 2.78
N ARG A 54 -6.74 -2.96 3.00
CA ARG A 54 -7.33 -3.77 1.91
C ARG A 54 -8.03 -2.94 0.86
N ASN A 55 -8.87 -2.00 1.28
CA ASN A 55 -9.57 -1.13 0.35
C ASN A 55 -8.60 -0.28 -0.50
N GLU A 56 -7.48 0.15 0.07
CA GLU A 56 -6.43 0.84 -0.69
C GLU A 56 -5.72 -0.08 -1.68
N LEU A 57 -5.39 -1.34 -1.30
CA LEU A 57 -4.87 -2.35 -2.24
C LEU A 57 -5.84 -2.60 -3.42
N ASP A 58 -7.13 -2.71 -3.14
CA ASP A 58 -8.15 -2.90 -4.19
C ASP A 58 -8.26 -1.69 -5.13
N LYS A 59 -8.07 -0.47 -4.61
CA LYS A 59 -7.99 0.73 -5.45
C LYS A 59 -6.75 0.70 -6.32
N MET A 60 -5.59 0.31 -5.79
CA MET A 60 -4.35 0.17 -6.59
C MET A 60 -4.53 -0.80 -7.73
N VAL A 61 -5.11 -1.97 -7.48
CA VAL A 61 -5.40 -2.95 -8.53
C VAL A 61 -6.34 -2.39 -9.59
N LYS A 62 -7.39 -1.67 -9.20
CA LYS A 62 -8.31 -1.03 -10.16
C LYS A 62 -7.62 0.03 -11.01
N GLN A 63 -6.81 0.89 -10.41
CA GLN A 63 -6.06 1.92 -11.14
C GLN A 63 -5.02 1.30 -12.08
N ALA A 64 -4.32 0.25 -11.64
CA ALA A 64 -3.40 -0.49 -12.48
C ALA A 64 -4.10 -1.19 -13.65
N GLY A 65 -5.32 -1.69 -13.43
CA GLY A 65 -6.16 -2.22 -14.50
C GLY A 65 -6.53 -1.18 -15.55
N GLN A 66 -6.88 0.04 -15.13
CA GLN A 66 -7.12 1.14 -16.07
C GLN A 66 -5.85 1.50 -16.85
N PHE A 67 -4.72 1.63 -16.15
CA PHE A 67 -3.42 1.89 -16.79
C PHE A 67 -3.03 0.84 -17.82
N TYR A 68 -3.32 -0.44 -17.53
CA TYR A 68 -3.10 -1.53 -18.49
C TYR A 68 -3.92 -1.34 -19.78
N GLN A 69 -5.18 -0.91 -19.67
CA GLN A 69 -6.02 -0.66 -20.85
C GLN A 69 -5.53 0.57 -21.62
N ASP A 70 -5.19 1.66 -20.93
CA ASP A 70 -4.71 2.89 -21.56
C ASP A 70 -3.38 2.66 -22.31
N THR A 71 -2.47 1.88 -21.71
CA THR A 71 -1.22 1.48 -22.37
C THR A 71 -1.46 0.47 -23.49
N ALA A 72 -2.45 -0.41 -23.39
CA ALA A 72 -2.81 -1.30 -24.49
C ALA A 72 -3.30 -0.53 -25.72
N ASP A 73 -4.07 0.54 -25.51
CA ASP A 73 -4.61 1.37 -26.58
C ASP A 73 -3.54 2.26 -27.23
N ILE A 74 -2.66 2.88 -26.42
CA ILE A 74 -1.68 3.86 -26.91
C ILE A 74 -0.36 3.20 -27.34
N GLU A 75 0.13 2.23 -26.57
CA GLU A 75 1.43 1.58 -26.77
C GLU A 75 1.29 0.25 -27.54
N GLY A 76 0.06 -0.16 -27.84
CA GLY A 76 -0.30 -1.35 -28.62
C GLY A 76 -0.32 -2.67 -27.84
N ARG A 77 0.32 -2.71 -26.65
CA ARG A 77 0.20 -3.81 -25.69
C ARG A 77 0.19 -3.25 -24.28
N GLY A 78 -0.71 -3.76 -23.46
CA GLY A 78 -0.84 -3.31 -22.08
C GLY A 78 0.38 -3.70 -21.25
N ARG A 79 0.78 -2.78 -20.38
CA ARG A 79 1.82 -2.98 -19.35
C ARG A 79 1.32 -2.43 -18.03
N PHE A 80 1.96 -2.83 -16.94
CA PHE A 80 1.68 -2.30 -15.62
C PHE A 80 2.62 -1.15 -15.25
N PRO A 81 2.27 -0.33 -14.23
CA PRO A 81 3.16 0.71 -13.74
C PRO A 81 4.51 0.14 -13.30
N GLY A 82 5.60 0.83 -13.63
CA GLY A 82 6.98 0.39 -13.38
C GLY A 82 7.49 -0.70 -14.31
N GLN A 83 6.66 -1.24 -15.20
CA GLN A 83 7.19 -2.01 -16.32
C GLN A 83 7.67 -1.06 -17.41
N ASP A 84 8.95 -1.17 -17.74
CA ASP A 84 9.51 -0.51 -18.92
C ASP A 84 8.86 -1.00 -20.22
N LYS A 85 8.45 -2.27 -20.26
CA LYS A 85 7.76 -2.90 -21.39
C LYS A 85 6.99 -4.13 -20.93
N TYR A 86 5.95 -4.50 -21.67
CA TYR A 86 5.09 -5.66 -21.36
C TYR A 86 5.84 -6.99 -21.15
N ASN A 87 7.02 -7.14 -21.77
CA ASN A 87 7.84 -8.36 -21.72
C ASN A 87 9.02 -8.26 -20.73
N LEU A 88 9.05 -7.21 -19.91
CA LEU A 88 10.05 -7.03 -18.86
C LEU A 88 9.38 -7.19 -17.48
N PRO A 89 10.02 -7.91 -16.55
CA PRO A 89 9.47 -8.10 -15.21
C PRO A 89 9.79 -6.90 -14.31
N VAL A 90 9.05 -6.79 -13.20
CA VAL A 90 9.38 -5.89 -12.09
C VAL A 90 9.56 -6.73 -10.83
N PRO A 91 10.69 -6.63 -10.11
CA PRO A 91 11.85 -5.78 -10.39
C PRO A 91 12.59 -6.16 -11.67
N ALA A 92 13.16 -5.17 -12.38
CA ALA A 92 13.92 -5.37 -13.62
C ALA A 92 15.16 -6.28 -13.45
N ALA A 93 15.65 -6.44 -12.22
CA ALA A 93 16.75 -7.36 -11.89
C ALA A 93 16.37 -8.85 -12.01
N ASN A 94 15.08 -9.18 -12.09
CA ASN A 94 14.63 -10.56 -12.21
C ASN A 94 14.87 -11.09 -13.64
N THR A 95 15.77 -12.07 -13.77
CA THR A 95 16.11 -12.69 -15.06
C THR A 95 15.39 -14.03 -15.29
N GLN A 96 14.47 -14.42 -14.41
CA GLN A 96 13.82 -15.73 -14.45
C GLN A 96 12.81 -15.83 -15.61
N SER A 97 12.35 -17.05 -15.88
CA SER A 97 11.18 -17.27 -16.75
C SER A 97 9.90 -16.80 -16.03
N SER A 98 8.86 -16.44 -16.78
CA SER A 98 7.59 -15.98 -16.19
C SER A 98 7.01 -17.00 -15.19
N ALA A 99 7.08 -18.30 -15.52
CA ALA A 99 6.61 -19.36 -14.63
C ALA A 99 7.44 -19.51 -13.35
N ALA A 100 8.78 -19.37 -13.44
CA ALA A 100 9.64 -19.44 -12.27
C ALA A 100 9.46 -18.21 -11.36
N HIS A 101 9.31 -17.03 -11.96
CA HIS A 101 9.02 -15.80 -11.23
C HIS A 101 7.67 -15.87 -10.52
N GLU A 102 6.63 -16.32 -11.20
CA GLU A 102 5.31 -16.54 -10.58
C GLU A 102 5.39 -17.55 -9.42
N THR A 103 6.12 -18.65 -9.60
CA THR A 103 6.30 -19.65 -8.53
C THR A 103 7.01 -19.07 -7.31
N ALA A 104 8.00 -18.20 -7.51
CA ALA A 104 8.69 -17.52 -6.41
C ALA A 104 7.74 -16.58 -5.65
N ILE A 105 6.96 -15.76 -6.36
CA ILE A 105 5.96 -14.87 -5.75
C ILE A 105 4.92 -15.68 -4.96
N LEU A 106 4.41 -16.77 -5.53
CA LEU A 106 3.44 -17.62 -4.84
C LEU A 106 4.04 -18.30 -3.61
N ALA A 107 5.34 -18.65 -3.63
CA ALA A 107 6.04 -19.16 -2.47
C ALA A 107 6.12 -18.13 -1.34
N ASP A 108 6.36 -16.85 -1.67
CA ASP A 108 6.37 -15.75 -0.69
C ASP A 108 4.98 -15.53 -0.07
N LEU A 109 3.93 -15.51 -0.90
CA LEU A 109 2.57 -15.10 -0.51
C LEU A 109 1.73 -16.22 0.13
N ILE A 110 1.76 -17.42 -0.45
CA ILE A 110 0.86 -18.53 -0.08
C ILE A 110 1.65 -19.78 0.35
N GLY A 111 2.91 -19.89 -0.10
CA GLY A 111 3.72 -21.08 0.08
C GLY A 111 3.49 -22.12 -1.03
N ASN A 112 4.37 -23.12 -1.10
CA ASN A 112 4.38 -24.10 -2.20
C ASN A 112 3.69 -25.43 -1.82
N GLY A 113 2.61 -25.38 -1.03
CA GLY A 113 1.84 -26.55 -0.57
C GLY A 113 2.54 -27.48 0.44
N SER A 114 3.88 -27.45 0.51
CA SER A 114 4.70 -28.17 1.51
C SER A 114 5.39 -27.25 2.51
N THR A 115 5.47 -25.96 2.21
CA THR A 115 6.12 -24.94 3.04
C THR A 115 5.13 -23.80 3.20
N ALA A 116 5.01 -23.25 4.41
CA ALA A 116 4.19 -22.08 4.66
C ALA A 116 4.77 -20.86 3.93
N ALA A 117 3.90 -19.88 3.66
CA ALA A 117 4.30 -18.59 3.11
C ALA A 117 5.39 -17.94 3.97
N THR A 118 6.43 -17.39 3.33
CA THR A 118 7.62 -16.90 4.03
C THR A 118 7.56 -15.39 4.28
N TYR A 119 6.85 -14.62 3.44
CA TYR A 119 6.79 -13.17 3.57
C TYR A 119 5.70 -12.68 4.54
N THR A 120 5.89 -13.04 5.79
CA THR A 120 4.96 -12.75 6.91
C THR A 120 5.30 -11.48 7.69
N SER A 121 6.51 -10.93 7.50
CA SER A 121 6.90 -9.64 8.06
C SER A 121 7.98 -8.97 7.21
N PHE A 122 8.08 -7.66 7.36
CA PHE A 122 9.04 -6.81 6.65
C PHE A 122 10.51 -7.01 7.03
N THR A 123 10.77 -7.80 8.07
CA THR A 123 12.13 -8.09 8.59
C THR A 123 12.75 -9.32 7.93
N VAL A 124 11.96 -10.09 7.18
CA VAL A 124 12.42 -11.28 6.45
C VAL A 124 13.11 -10.85 5.15
N GLY A 125 14.12 -11.62 4.73
CA GLY A 125 14.93 -11.32 3.54
C GLY A 125 14.14 -11.23 2.23
N ASP A 126 12.97 -11.86 2.18
CA ASP A 126 12.09 -11.94 1.00
C ASP A 126 11.63 -10.56 0.50
N GLY A 127 11.69 -9.52 1.34
CA GLY A 127 11.44 -8.14 0.90
C GLY A 127 12.33 -7.69 -0.26
N ALA A 128 13.50 -8.31 -0.45
CA ALA A 128 14.45 -7.98 -1.54
C ALA A 128 13.92 -8.28 -2.94
N ASP A 129 12.87 -9.08 -3.06
CA ASP A 129 12.23 -9.39 -4.34
C ASP A 129 11.14 -8.37 -4.70
N TRP A 130 10.74 -7.51 -3.76
CA TRP A 130 9.60 -6.61 -3.88
C TRP A 130 10.01 -5.14 -4.01
N VAL A 131 9.34 -4.43 -4.91
CA VAL A 131 9.58 -2.99 -5.19
C VAL A 131 8.53 -2.14 -4.49
N SER A 132 8.91 -0.97 -3.99
CA SER A 132 8.00 0.00 -3.39
C SER A 132 7.08 0.63 -4.43
N VAL A 133 5.77 0.69 -4.15
CA VAL A 133 4.76 1.32 -5.05
C VAL A 133 5.03 2.80 -5.24
N PHE A 134 5.23 3.55 -4.15
CA PHE A 134 5.44 5.00 -4.24
C PHE A 134 6.92 5.41 -4.13
N GLY A 135 7.84 4.47 -3.90
CA GLY A 135 9.26 4.75 -3.67
C GLY A 135 9.65 4.65 -2.19
N LYS A 136 10.90 4.30 -1.90
CA LYS A 136 11.40 4.03 -0.54
C LYS A 136 11.60 5.27 0.33
N ALA A 137 11.93 6.38 -0.33
CA ALA A 137 12.40 7.61 0.31
C ALA A 137 11.29 8.67 0.43
N ASN A 138 10.03 8.33 0.17
CA ASN A 138 8.94 9.28 0.33
C ASN A 138 8.79 9.72 1.78
N ALA A 139 8.64 11.03 1.97
CA ALA A 139 8.48 11.62 3.29
C ALA A 139 7.13 11.31 3.94
N ASP A 140 6.07 11.15 3.14
CA ASP A 140 4.71 10.94 3.65
C ASP A 140 4.50 9.52 4.19
N PHE A 141 5.11 8.52 3.52
CA PHE A 141 5.09 7.12 3.91
C PHE A 141 6.50 6.53 3.71
N PRO A 142 7.42 6.77 4.65
CA PRO A 142 8.76 6.21 4.58
C PRO A 142 8.70 4.70 4.82
N LYS A 143 9.57 3.95 4.14
CA LYS A 143 9.69 2.52 4.40
C LYS A 143 10.06 2.28 5.88
N PRO A 144 9.58 1.19 6.50
CA PRO A 144 10.00 0.82 7.85
C PRO A 144 11.52 0.59 7.95
N ALA A 145 12.08 0.92 9.11
CA ALA A 145 13.49 0.72 9.38
C ALA A 145 13.83 -0.79 9.41
N GLY A 146 14.96 -1.18 8.82
CA GLY A 146 15.39 -2.58 8.76
C GLY A 146 14.85 -3.40 7.57
N THR A 147 14.01 -2.81 6.72
CA THR A 147 13.47 -3.46 5.52
C THR A 147 14.52 -3.65 4.42
N THR A 148 14.56 -4.85 3.84
CA THR A 148 15.45 -5.24 2.75
C THR A 148 14.83 -5.08 1.36
N LEU A 149 13.96 -4.08 1.15
CA LEU A 149 13.25 -3.89 -0.13
C LEU A 149 14.18 -3.80 -1.36
N ALA A 150 13.74 -4.37 -2.49
CA ALA A 150 14.39 -4.25 -3.80
C ALA A 150 14.52 -2.78 -4.21
N ALA A 151 15.57 -2.38 -4.95
CA ALA A 151 15.74 -1.01 -5.44
C ALA A 151 14.44 -0.45 -6.05
N ASP A 152 14.18 0.85 -5.83
CA ASP A 152 13.03 1.49 -6.47
C ASP A 152 13.16 1.35 -7.98
N ASP A 153 12.03 1.07 -8.63
CA ASP A 153 12.00 0.97 -10.07
C ASP A 153 12.39 2.33 -10.69
N ALA A 154 13.36 2.29 -11.59
CA ALA A 154 13.89 3.45 -12.28
C ALA A 154 13.45 3.37 -13.75
N ALA A 155 13.26 4.54 -14.37
CA ALA A 155 12.91 4.62 -15.79
C ALA A 155 13.84 3.75 -16.64
N GLY A 156 13.25 2.85 -17.43
CA GLY A 156 13.95 1.94 -18.30
C GLY A 156 14.88 2.61 -19.29
N THR A 157 15.93 1.87 -19.65
CA THR A 157 16.92 2.29 -20.65
C THR A 157 16.89 1.44 -21.92
N CYS A 158 15.91 0.55 -22.04
CA CYS A 158 15.74 -0.30 -23.22
C CYS A 158 15.41 0.51 -24.47
N GLY A 159 16.21 0.36 -25.54
CA GLY A 159 16.14 1.23 -26.71
C GLY A 159 14.82 1.20 -27.50
N ASP A 160 13.96 0.21 -27.27
CA ASP A 160 12.67 0.02 -27.94
C ASP A 160 11.47 0.06 -26.98
N CYS A 161 11.64 0.71 -25.82
CA CYS A 161 10.60 0.86 -24.83
C CYS A 161 9.72 2.10 -25.09
N PRO A 162 8.43 2.06 -24.69
CA PRO A 162 7.52 3.19 -24.78
C PRO A 162 8.13 4.45 -24.17
N GLY A 163 8.09 5.56 -24.91
CA GLY A 163 8.62 6.84 -24.45
C GLY A 163 10.12 7.02 -24.70
N ILE A 164 10.83 6.02 -25.23
CA ILE A 164 12.19 6.21 -25.73
C ILE A 164 12.14 6.63 -27.21
N GLY A 165 12.80 7.74 -27.55
CA GLY A 165 12.77 8.27 -28.91
C GLY A 165 11.35 8.61 -29.37
N ASN A 166 10.91 7.97 -30.47
CA ASN A 166 9.60 8.17 -31.10
C ASN A 166 8.60 7.03 -30.81
N TYR A 167 8.90 6.12 -29.89
CA TYR A 167 7.95 5.06 -29.53
C TYR A 167 6.78 5.67 -28.72
N PRO A 168 5.52 5.37 -29.09
CA PRO A 168 4.36 5.94 -28.41
C PRO A 168 4.35 5.49 -26.94
N SER A 169 4.01 6.41 -26.04
CA SER A 169 3.80 6.16 -24.62
C SER A 169 2.54 6.86 -24.13
N LEU A 170 1.96 6.33 -23.05
CA LEU A 170 0.89 7.02 -22.33
C LEU A 170 1.31 8.41 -21.83
N HIS A 171 2.60 8.63 -21.58
CA HIS A 171 3.14 9.88 -21.03
C HIS A 171 3.33 10.98 -22.06
N GLY A 172 3.17 10.67 -23.35
CA GLY A 172 3.33 11.61 -24.44
C GLY A 172 4.79 11.99 -24.69
N VAL A 173 4.99 13.24 -25.11
CA VAL A 173 6.30 13.80 -25.46
C VAL A 173 6.57 15.07 -24.66
N ASP A 174 7.84 15.35 -24.41
CA ASP A 174 8.29 16.58 -23.77
C ASP A 174 8.20 17.80 -24.73
N ALA A 175 8.60 18.98 -24.24
CA ALA A 175 8.60 20.21 -25.02
C ALA A 175 9.53 20.17 -26.24
N SER A 176 10.48 19.23 -26.29
CA SER A 176 11.39 18.99 -27.41
C SER A 176 10.85 17.97 -28.42
N GLY A 177 9.70 17.35 -28.13
CA GLY A 177 9.10 16.29 -28.95
C GLY A 177 9.70 14.90 -28.70
N THR A 178 10.51 14.74 -27.64
CA THR A 178 11.07 13.44 -27.25
C THR A 178 10.10 12.72 -26.32
N GLY A 179 9.93 11.39 -26.48
CA GLY A 179 9.09 10.61 -25.58
C GLY A 179 9.51 10.74 -24.11
N ILE A 180 8.51 10.67 -23.21
CA ILE A 180 8.74 10.73 -21.76
C ILE A 180 8.75 9.31 -21.19
N VAL A 181 9.82 8.95 -20.49
CA VAL A 181 9.89 7.73 -19.68
C VAL A 181 9.75 8.10 -18.22
N LYS A 182 8.95 7.35 -17.48
CA LYS A 182 8.73 7.55 -16.05
C LYS A 182 9.22 6.34 -15.26
N SER A 183 9.63 6.60 -14.04
CA SER A 183 9.91 5.56 -13.05
C SER A 183 8.59 4.94 -12.57
N GLY A 184 8.62 3.71 -12.06
CA GLY A 184 7.41 3.08 -11.53
C GLY A 184 6.71 3.89 -10.44
N HIS A 185 7.47 4.52 -9.54
CA HIS A 185 6.87 5.34 -8.48
C HIS A 185 6.20 6.63 -9.00
N ASP A 186 6.72 7.23 -10.07
CA ASP A 186 6.08 8.38 -10.72
C ASP A 186 4.79 7.99 -11.46
N GLU A 187 4.78 6.82 -12.10
CA GLU A 187 3.58 6.28 -12.75
C GLU A 187 2.49 5.96 -11.72
N TRP A 188 2.85 5.30 -10.62
CA TRP A 188 1.94 5.05 -9.50
C TRP A 188 1.43 6.36 -8.91
N LYS A 189 2.29 7.34 -8.65
CA LYS A 189 1.88 8.64 -8.13
C LYS A 189 0.93 9.38 -9.08
N GLN A 190 1.14 9.29 -10.39
CA GLN A 190 0.24 9.88 -11.38
C GLN A 190 -1.15 9.23 -11.36
N LEU A 191 -1.24 7.91 -11.18
CA LEU A 191 -2.52 7.21 -11.08
C LEU A 191 -3.36 7.64 -9.87
N PHE A 192 -2.70 8.12 -8.81
CA PHE A 192 -3.34 8.67 -7.62
C PHE A 192 -3.45 10.20 -7.65
N GLY A 193 -3.31 10.83 -8.81
CA GLY A 193 -3.51 12.27 -8.98
C GLY A 193 -2.42 13.12 -8.32
N GLY A 194 -1.24 12.56 -8.08
CA GLY A 194 -0.13 13.23 -7.38
C GLY A 194 -0.07 12.93 -5.89
N GLU A 195 -1.09 12.27 -5.34
CA GLU A 195 -1.14 11.86 -3.93
C GLU A 195 -0.50 10.50 -3.73
N VAL A 196 0.02 10.25 -2.53
CA VAL A 196 0.56 8.95 -2.13
C VAL A 196 -0.36 8.32 -1.10
N VAL A 197 -0.57 7.01 -1.22
CA VAL A 197 -1.40 6.24 -0.31
C VAL A 197 -0.52 5.25 0.42
N GLY A 198 -0.56 5.26 1.75
CA GLY A 198 0.19 4.32 2.59
C GLY A 198 -0.73 3.40 3.37
N SER A 199 -0.20 2.25 3.77
CA SER A 199 -0.93 1.33 4.62
C SER A 199 -1.24 1.98 5.96
N GLN A 200 -2.44 1.72 6.47
CA GLN A 200 -2.85 2.18 7.80
C GLN A 200 -2.65 1.07 8.84
N TYR A 201 -2.26 -0.12 8.39
CA TYR A 201 -2.03 -1.28 9.23
C TYR A 201 -0.60 -1.24 9.76
N GLN A 202 -0.45 -0.98 11.06
CA GLN A 202 0.83 -0.93 11.77
C GLN A 202 1.86 -0.04 11.04
N ASP A 203 3.04 -0.57 10.73
CA ASP A 203 4.11 0.09 9.97
C ASP A 203 4.10 -0.38 8.50
N GLY A 204 2.91 -0.68 7.95
CA GLY A 204 2.78 -1.23 6.61
C GLY A 204 3.23 -0.27 5.50
N HIS A 205 3.68 -0.87 4.41
CA HIS A 205 4.13 -0.17 3.20
C HIS A 205 3.67 -0.96 1.99
N PHE A 206 3.25 -0.30 0.92
CA PHE A 206 2.78 -1.01 -0.27
C PHE A 206 3.93 -1.34 -1.21
N VAL A 207 3.95 -2.60 -1.64
CA VAL A 207 4.92 -3.14 -2.58
C VAL A 207 4.24 -3.87 -3.71
N TYR A 208 4.95 -4.00 -4.82
CA TYR A 208 4.47 -4.73 -5.98
C TYR A 208 5.58 -5.49 -6.68
N GLN A 209 5.16 -6.51 -7.43
CA GLN A 209 5.96 -7.25 -8.40
C GLN A 209 5.12 -7.48 -9.65
N VAL A 210 5.77 -7.54 -10.81
CA VAL A 210 5.10 -7.81 -12.07
C VAL A 210 5.80 -8.95 -12.80
N VAL A 211 5.05 -10.00 -13.09
CA VAL A 211 5.48 -11.10 -13.95
C VAL A 211 5.34 -10.67 -15.40
N LYS A 212 6.42 -10.82 -16.17
CA LYS A 212 6.44 -10.41 -17.58
C LYS A 212 5.44 -11.20 -18.42
N GLY A 213 4.73 -10.48 -19.28
CA GLY A 213 3.92 -11.04 -20.35
C GLY A 213 4.76 -11.42 -21.55
N GLY A 214 4.11 -11.89 -22.62
CA GLY A 214 4.84 -12.27 -23.82
C GLY A 214 4.02 -13.00 -24.86
N GLY A 215 4.72 -13.80 -25.65
CA GLY A 215 4.14 -14.58 -26.74
C GLY A 215 3.91 -13.78 -28.03
N THR A 216 3.64 -14.50 -29.11
CA THR A 216 3.39 -13.96 -30.45
C THR A 216 2.24 -14.70 -31.12
N GLY A 217 1.46 -14.03 -31.97
CA GLY A 217 0.34 -14.63 -32.68
C GLY A 217 -0.76 -15.12 -31.72
N SER A 218 -1.16 -16.38 -31.85
CA SER A 218 -2.24 -16.99 -31.06
C SER A 218 -1.87 -17.33 -29.62
N SER A 219 -0.58 -17.26 -29.25
CA SER A 219 -0.06 -17.63 -27.92
C SER A 219 0.40 -16.41 -27.12
N VAL A 220 -0.29 -15.29 -27.28
CA VAL A 220 -0.08 -14.07 -26.51
C VAL A 220 -0.63 -14.24 -25.09
N TYR A 221 0.17 -13.88 -24.09
CA TYR A 221 -0.26 -13.81 -22.69
C TYR A 221 0.08 -12.43 -22.10
N PRO A 222 -0.82 -11.85 -21.28
CA PRO A 222 -0.57 -10.58 -20.62
C PRO A 222 0.43 -10.72 -19.46
N PRO A 223 1.04 -9.62 -19.01
CA PRO A 223 1.72 -9.58 -17.72
C PRO A 223 0.74 -9.79 -16.55
N THR A 224 1.26 -10.15 -15.38
CA THR A 224 0.48 -10.33 -14.14
C THR A 224 1.05 -9.46 -13.03
N LEU A 225 0.22 -8.64 -12.40
CA LEU A 225 0.60 -7.76 -11.30
C LEU A 225 0.23 -8.38 -9.95
N TYR A 226 1.17 -8.35 -9.01
CA TYR A 226 0.97 -8.68 -7.61
C TYR A 226 1.25 -7.44 -6.77
N VAL A 227 0.32 -7.07 -5.90
CA VAL A 227 0.47 -5.97 -4.94
C VAL A 227 0.29 -6.52 -3.54
N ALA A 228 1.12 -6.09 -2.60
CA ALA A 228 1.07 -6.54 -1.22
C ALA A 228 1.44 -5.45 -0.23
N ASP A 229 1.11 -5.67 1.04
CA ASP A 229 1.62 -4.91 2.18
C ASP A 229 2.83 -5.63 2.79
N ILE A 230 3.94 -4.92 3.00
CA ILE A 230 5.16 -5.53 3.56
C ILE A 230 4.99 -6.04 5.00
N GLU A 231 4.05 -5.48 5.76
CA GLU A 231 3.85 -5.90 7.15
C GLU A 231 3.38 -7.34 7.20
N ASN A 232 2.54 -7.73 6.25
CA ASN A 232 2.00 -9.08 6.16
C ASN A 232 1.49 -9.35 4.74
N ALA A 233 2.41 -9.69 3.83
CA ALA A 233 2.08 -9.89 2.43
C ALA A 233 1.19 -11.12 2.22
N THR A 234 1.29 -12.13 3.09
CA THR A 234 0.51 -13.38 2.98
C THR A 234 -0.97 -13.13 3.19
N HIS A 235 -1.32 -12.29 4.16
CA HIS A 235 -2.68 -11.85 4.33
C HIS A 235 -2.95 -10.75 3.31
N PHE A 236 -2.26 -9.62 3.36
CA PHE A 236 -2.54 -8.41 2.59
C PHE A 236 -1.88 -8.40 1.21
N ASN A 237 -2.44 -9.20 0.29
CA ASN A 237 -2.11 -9.15 -1.12
C ASN A 237 -3.37 -9.05 -2.00
N ASN A 238 -3.15 -8.67 -3.25
CA ASN A 238 -4.10 -8.78 -4.34
C ASN A 238 -3.35 -9.01 -5.67
N VAL A 239 -4.00 -9.67 -6.62
CA VAL A 239 -3.44 -10.04 -7.92
C VAL A 239 -4.34 -9.55 -9.05
N LEU A 240 -3.71 -9.10 -10.13
CA LEU A 240 -4.40 -8.71 -11.36
C LEU A 240 -3.78 -9.42 -12.55
N MET A 241 -4.61 -10.21 -13.21
CA MET A 241 -4.34 -10.79 -14.53
C MET A 241 -5.48 -10.35 -15.46
N PRO A 242 -5.20 -9.50 -16.47
CA PRO A 242 -6.21 -8.96 -17.36
C PRO A 242 -6.69 -9.96 -18.42
#